data_AF-A0A821IC28-F1
#
_entry.id   AF-A0A821IC28-F1
#
_cell.length_a   1.000
_cell.length_b   1.000
_cell.length_c   1.000
_cell.angle_alpha   90.00
_cell.angle_beta   90.00
_cell.angle_gamma   90.00
#
_symmetry.space_group_name_H-M   'P 1'
#
loop_
_entity.id
_entity.type
_entity.pdbx_description
1 polymer ?
#
loop_
_entity_poly.entity_id
_entity_poly.type
_entity_poly.pdbx_seq_one_letter_code
_entity_poly.pdbx_strand_id
1 'polypeptide(L)'
;MTYCTRCWRLGHMRDKCDLIHPRCRSCLNNLMDGQTHDCSNVVRCAQCDGHHQSLSNECEKVAEYRFKLKEQVTNAISTGKLHRLVPQDRAQPMQF
;
A
#
# COMPACT_ATOMS: atom_id res chain seq x y z
N MET A 1 0.80 6.65 0.40
CA MET A 1 1.44 5.48 -0.25
C MET A 1 0.34 4.46 -0.51
N THR A 2 0.10 4.13 -1.77
CA THR A 2 -0.97 3.20 -2.14
C THR A 2 -0.48 1.76 -1.99
N TYR A 3 -1.23 0.94 -1.27
CA TYR A 3 -1.02 -0.49 -1.14
C TYR A 3 -2.36 -1.22 -1.20
N CYS A 4 -2.32 -2.46 -1.68
CA CYS A 4 -3.52 -3.26 -1.86
C CYS A 4 -3.76 -4.13 -0.62
N THR A 5 -4.92 -4.01 0.03
CA THR A 5 -5.28 -4.85 1.19
C THR A 5 -5.69 -6.27 0.82
N ARG A 6 -5.78 -6.60 -0.49
CA ARG A 6 -6.02 -7.97 -0.97
C ARG A 6 -4.73 -8.76 -1.09
N CYS A 7 -3.65 -8.15 -1.62
CA CYS A 7 -2.39 -8.86 -1.87
C CYS A 7 -1.20 -8.34 -1.06
N TRP A 8 -1.39 -7.24 -0.32
CA TRP A 8 -0.38 -6.50 0.44
C TRP A 8 0.77 -5.89 -0.37
N ARG A 9 0.69 -5.91 -1.70
CA ARG A 9 1.67 -5.27 -2.59
C ARG A 9 1.44 -3.76 -2.71
N LEU A 10 2.53 -3.04 -2.97
CA LEU A 10 2.52 -1.63 -3.31
C LEU A 10 2.06 -1.41 -4.76
N GLY A 11 1.64 -0.18 -5.06
CA GLY A 11 1.46 0.30 -6.44
C GLY A 11 0.07 0.18 -7.04
N HIS A 12 -0.89 -0.46 -6.36
CA HIS A 12 -2.27 -0.53 -6.85
C HIS A 12 -3.29 -0.54 -5.70
N MET A 13 -4.53 -0.17 -6.04
CA MET A 13 -5.69 -0.24 -5.17
C MET A 13 -6.36 -1.63 -5.25
N ARG A 14 -7.24 -1.93 -4.28
CA ARG A 14 -7.89 -3.25 -4.15
C ARG A 14 -8.75 -3.63 -5.37
N ASP A 15 -9.41 -2.65 -5.98
CA ASP A 15 -10.24 -2.79 -7.18
C ASP A 15 -9.43 -3.10 -8.46
N LYS A 16 -8.14 -2.77 -8.46
CA LYS A 16 -7.19 -3.07 -9.54
C LYS A 16 -6.31 -4.30 -9.25
N CYS A 17 -6.72 -5.13 -8.30
CA CYS A 17 -5.93 -6.29 -7.89
C CYS A 17 -6.37 -7.55 -8.67
N ASP A 18 -5.41 -8.18 -9.35
CA ASP A 18 -5.64 -9.40 -10.14
C ASP A 18 -5.80 -10.67 -9.29
N LEU A 19 -5.52 -10.59 -7.98
CA LEU A 19 -5.79 -11.73 -7.10
C LEU A 19 -7.29 -11.90 -6.91
N ILE A 20 -7.75 -13.14 -7.08
CA ILE A 20 -9.12 -13.57 -6.79
C ILE A 20 -9.32 -13.60 -5.26
N HIS A 21 -8.45 -14.33 -4.56
CA HIS A 21 -8.53 -14.49 -3.11
C HIS A 21 -7.62 -13.49 -2.37
N PRO A 22 -8.09 -12.88 -1.27
CA PRO A 22 -7.22 -12.09 -0.41
C PRO A 22 -6.15 -12.96 0.24
N ARG A 23 -5.02 -12.37 0.58
CA ARG A 23 -3.92 -13.05 1.27
C ARG A 23 -3.90 -12.68 2.74
N CYS A 24 -3.45 -13.60 3.57
CA CYS A 24 -3.15 -13.32 4.97
C CYS A 24 -2.06 -12.25 5.07
N ARG A 25 -2.24 -11.28 5.96
CA ARG A 25 -1.26 -10.21 6.18
C ARG A 25 0.10 -10.72 6.67
N SER A 26 0.09 -11.81 7.43
CA SER A 26 1.30 -12.37 8.05
C SER A 26 1.99 -13.36 7.11
N CYS A 27 1.31 -14.46 6.75
CA CYS A 27 1.94 -15.55 6.01
C CYS A 27 1.80 -15.47 4.48
N LEU A 28 1.01 -14.51 3.97
CA LEU A 28 0.70 -14.33 2.55
C LEU A 28 0.00 -15.50 1.85
N ASN A 29 -0.45 -16.52 2.59
CA ASN A 29 -1.29 -17.58 2.05
C ASN A 29 -2.68 -17.04 1.68
N ASN A 30 -3.33 -17.66 0.70
CA ASN A 30 -4.67 -17.28 0.28
C ASN A 30 -5.69 -17.57 1.40
N LEU A 31 -6.59 -16.61 1.62
CA LEU A 31 -7.78 -16.73 2.46
C LEU A 31 -8.91 -17.21 1.54
N MET A 32 -9.30 -18.48 1.67
CA MET A 32 -10.44 -19.02 0.91
C MET A 32 -11.75 -18.58 1.56
N ASP A 33 -12.72 -18.21 0.74
CA ASP A 33 -14.03 -17.76 1.22
C ASP A 33 -14.75 -18.88 1.97
N GLY A 34 -15.24 -18.58 3.16
CA GLY A 34 -15.97 -19.55 4.00
C GLY A 34 -15.10 -20.56 4.74
N GLN A 35 -13.77 -20.47 4.67
CA GLN A 35 -12.86 -21.31 5.45
C GLN A 35 -12.13 -20.52 6.54
N THR A 36 -12.00 -21.11 7.72
CA THR A 36 -11.10 -20.59 8.76
C THR A 36 -9.67 -20.66 8.24
N HIS A 37 -9.01 -19.51 8.18
CA HIS A 37 -7.62 -19.46 7.77
C HIS A 37 -6.71 -20.01 8.89
N ASP A 38 -6.02 -21.12 8.61
CA ASP A 38 -4.91 -21.59 9.44
C ASP A 38 -3.63 -20.82 9.06
N CYS A 39 -3.25 -19.87 9.92
CA CYS A 39 -2.09 -19.02 9.69
C CYS A 39 -0.82 -19.73 10.15
N SER A 40 0.12 -19.97 9.23
CA SER A 40 1.42 -20.54 9.59
C SER A 40 2.27 -19.68 10.54
N ASN A 41 1.86 -18.42 10.78
CA ASN A 41 2.57 -17.41 11.58
C ASN A 41 4.00 -17.09 11.11
N VAL A 42 4.45 -17.67 10.00
CA VAL A 42 5.71 -17.32 9.33
C VAL A 42 5.49 -16.00 8.61
N VAL A 43 6.06 -14.91 9.12
CA VAL A 43 5.88 -13.59 8.55
C VAL A 43 6.60 -13.49 7.21
N ARG A 44 5.89 -13.01 6.19
CA ARG A 44 6.43 -12.82 4.83
C ARG A 44 6.07 -11.46 4.27
N CYS A 45 7.01 -10.88 3.54
CA CYS A 45 6.82 -9.61 2.86
C CYS A 45 6.30 -9.79 1.42
N ALA A 46 5.19 -9.15 1.07
CA ALA A 46 4.61 -9.23 -0.27
C ALA A 46 5.44 -8.53 -1.36
N GLN A 47 6.43 -7.70 -0.97
CA GLN A 47 7.30 -6.99 -1.92
C GLN A 47 8.59 -7.75 -2.26
N CYS A 48 9.17 -8.46 -1.28
CA CYS A 48 10.51 -9.07 -1.40
C CYS A 48 10.61 -10.50 -0.87
N ASP A 49 9.49 -11.08 -0.40
CA ASP A 49 9.41 -12.41 0.23
C ASP A 49 10.26 -12.60 1.50
N GLY A 50 10.86 -11.52 2.03
CA GLY A 50 11.65 -11.54 3.26
C GLY A 50 10.83 -11.76 4.54
N HIS A 51 11.53 -12.07 5.63
CA HIS A 51 10.94 -12.38 6.94
C HIS A 51 10.60 -11.12 7.76
N HIS A 52 9.73 -10.26 7.23
CA HIS A 52 9.23 -9.06 7.90
C HIS A 52 7.87 -8.67 7.32
N GLN A 53 7.15 -7.75 7.97
CA GLN A 53 5.85 -7.30 7.48
C GLN A 53 5.97 -6.61 6.11
N SER A 54 4.94 -6.79 5.27
CA SER A 54 4.89 -6.31 3.88
C SER A 54 5.05 -4.79 3.69
N LEU A 55 4.80 -4.02 4.74
CA LEU A 55 4.91 -2.55 4.76
C LEU A 55 5.97 -2.06 5.76
N SER A 56 6.82 -2.97 6.26
CA SER A 56 7.91 -2.63 7.19
C SER A 56 8.85 -1.61 6.57
N ASN A 57 9.37 -0.72 7.41
CA ASN A 57 10.42 0.24 7.02
C ASN A 57 11.76 -0.45 6.74
N GLU A 58 11.94 -1.67 7.24
CA GLU A 58 13.13 -2.51 6.99
C GLU A 58 13.14 -3.10 5.56
N CYS A 59 12.00 -3.07 4.87
CA CYS A 59 11.91 -3.58 3.52
C CYS A 59 12.55 -2.61 2.54
N GLU A 60 13.67 -3.00 1.94
CA GLU A 60 14.36 -2.22 0.91
C GLU A 60 13.42 -1.85 -0.25
N LYS A 61 12.54 -2.76 -0.68
CA LYS A 61 11.55 -2.50 -1.74
C LYS A 61 10.52 -1.43 -1.35
N VAL A 62 10.13 -1.37 -0.07
CA VAL A 62 9.25 -0.29 0.43
C VAL A 62 10.01 1.04 0.44
N ALA A 63 11.27 1.05 0.88
CA ALA A 63 12.10 2.24 0.88
C ALA A 63 12.33 2.78 -0.54
N GLU A 64 12.68 1.91 -1.48
CA GLU A 64 12.86 2.22 -2.90
C GLU A 64 11.58 2.80 -3.51
N TYR A 65 10.42 2.18 -3.24
CA TYR A 65 9.13 2.67 -3.73
C TYR A 65 8.80 4.07 -3.19
N ARG A 66 9.04 4.32 -1.90
CA ARG A 66 8.81 5.64 -1.29
C ARG A 66 9.71 6.71 -1.91
N PHE A 67 10.98 6.37 -2.15
CA PHE A 67 11.93 7.27 -2.79
C PHE A 67 11.45 7.65 -4.21
N LYS A 68 11.15 6.65 -5.04
CA LYS A 68 10.63 6.85 -6.41
C LYS A 68 9.33 7.64 -6.43
N LEU A 69 8.39 7.34 -5.53
CA LEU A 69 7.13 8.07 -5.44
C LEU A 69 7.37 9.54 -5.09
N LYS A 70 8.29 9.83 -4.16
CA LYS A 70 8.64 11.21 -3.79
C LYS A 70 9.24 11.98 -4.97
N GLU A 71 10.13 11.34 -5.72
CA GLU A 71 10.72 11.93 -6.93
C GLU A 71 9.65 12.23 -7.98
N GLN A 72 8.77 11.26 -8.28
CA GLN A 72 7.67 11.43 -9.23
C GLN A 72 6.69 12.53 -8.82
N VAL A 73 6.30 12.59 -7.55
CA VAL A 73 5.43 13.65 -7.03
C VAL A 73 6.12 15.01 -7.13
N THR A 74 7.41 15.09 -6.80
CA THR A 74 8.17 16.35 -6.89
C THR A 74 8.25 16.83 -8.34
N ASN A 75 8.53 15.93 -9.28
CA ASN A 75 8.56 16.22 -10.72
C ASN A 75 7.16 16.62 -11.23
N ALA A 76 6.11 15.93 -10.81
CA ALA A 76 4.74 16.26 -11.20
C ALA A 76 4.32 17.65 -10.69
N ILE A 77 4.77 18.06 -9.49
CA ILE A 77 4.58 19.41 -8.99
C ILE A 77 5.38 20.42 -9.82
N SER A 78 6.65 20.15 -10.12
CA SER A 78 7.49 21.08 -10.89
C SER A 78 7.03 21.24 -12.34
N THR A 79 6.38 20.21 -12.91
CA THR A 79 5.83 20.23 -14.28
C THR A 79 4.38 20.69 -14.35
N GLY A 80 3.77 21.09 -13.22
CA GLY A 80 2.37 21.54 -13.17
C GLY A 80 1.34 20.44 -13.37
N LYS A 81 1.73 19.16 -13.41
CA LYS A 81 0.80 18.02 -13.48
C LYS A 81 0.05 17.78 -12.17
N LEU A 82 0.63 18.22 -11.05
CA LEU A 82 0.01 18.21 -9.73
C LEU A 82 0.14 19.59 -9.08
N HIS A 83 -0.95 20.07 -8.51
CA HIS A 83 -0.93 21.27 -7.67
C HIS A 83 -0.92 20.86 -6.19
N ARG A 84 -0.05 21.52 -5.42
CA ARG A 84 -0.06 21.39 -3.96
C ARG A 84 -1.25 22.18 -3.41
N LEU A 85 -2.18 21.50 -2.76
CA LEU A 85 -3.26 22.17 -2.02
C LEU A 85 -2.65 23.08 -0.95
N VAL A 86 -3.08 24.33 -0.93
CA VAL A 86 -2.72 25.29 0.12
C VAL A 86 -3.79 25.25 1.22
N PRO A 87 -3.43 25.53 2.50
CA PRO A 87 -4.35 25.37 3.63
C PRO A 87 -5.67 26.17 3.57
N GLN A 88 -5.80 27.15 2.66
CA GLN A 88 -7.03 27.92 2.45
C GLN A 88 -8.17 27.14 1.78
N ASP A 89 -7.89 25.97 1.19
CA ASP A 89 -8.91 25.09 0.57
C ASP A 89 -9.55 24.10 1.57
N ARG A 90 -9.24 24.21 2.87
CA ARG A 90 -9.86 23.36 3.89
C ARG A 90 -11.31 23.79 4.10
N ALA A 91 -12.24 22.86 3.85
CA ALA A 91 -13.67 23.02 4.07
C ALA A 91 -13.94 23.77 5.38
N GLN A 92 -14.71 24.86 5.28
CA GLN A 92 -15.19 25.61 6.45
C GLN A 92 -15.93 24.63 7.38
N PRO A 93 -15.71 24.70 8.70
CA PRO A 93 -16.48 23.89 9.64
C PRO A 93 -17.96 24.25 9.48
N MET A 94 -18.82 23.25 9.22
CA MET A 94 -20.27 23.42 9.33
C MET A 94 -20.58 23.89 10.75
N GLN A 95 -21.13 25.10 10.86
CA GLN A 95 -21.71 25.60 12.10
C GLN A 95 -23.12 24.98 12.21
N PHE A 96 -23.35 24.24 13.29
CA PHE A 96 -24.68 23.79 13.72
C PHE A 96 -25.35 24.88 14.55
#